data_AF-A0A5Q0L7B7-F1
#
_entry.id   AF-A0A5Q0L7B7-F1
#
_cell.length_a   1.000
_cell.length_b   1.000
_cell.length_c   1.000
_cell.angle_alpha   90.00
_cell.angle_beta   90.00
_cell.angle_gamma   90.00
#
_symmetry.space_group_name_H-M   'P 1'
#
loop_
_entity.id
_entity.type
_entity.pdbx_description
1 polymer ?
#
loop_
_entity_poly.entity_id
_entity_poly.type
_entity_poly.pdbx_seq_one_letter_code
_entity_poly.pdbx_strand_id
1 'polypeptide(L)'
;MTEPSSDDGRTLRRETERVVNEIAQGLRTLDAGVSWFSGLAPTRQQMVLQEVAGYAMQAHVTAADGRAGVARSGVKPTANPSVMICMDPPRYGFAGLPSAEHVKAFRVLVSVFAVADTRRRERYCKGACGHAWHNLPAATEQP
;
A
#
# COMPACT_ATOMS: atom_id res chain seq x y z
N MET A 1 -8.29 -25.45 -11.40
CA MET A 1 -7.59 -24.33 -10.72
C MET A 1 -6.43 -23.96 -11.63
N THR A 2 -6.54 -22.86 -12.35
CA THR A 2 -5.48 -22.38 -13.24
C THR A 2 -4.54 -21.56 -12.38
N GLU A 3 -3.32 -22.05 -12.14
CA GLU A 3 -2.30 -21.23 -11.49
C GLU A 3 -2.06 -19.98 -12.35
N PRO A 4 -1.92 -18.79 -11.73
CA PRO A 4 -1.60 -17.59 -12.49
C PRO A 4 -0.29 -17.82 -13.24
N SER A 5 -0.27 -17.49 -14.53
CA SER A 5 0.97 -17.53 -15.31
C SER A 5 2.04 -16.69 -14.61
N SER A 6 3.29 -17.15 -14.61
CA SER A 6 4.43 -16.41 -14.03
C SER A 6 4.50 -14.95 -14.54
N ASP A 7 4.04 -14.72 -15.78
CA ASP A 7 3.94 -13.41 -16.40
C ASP A 7 2.81 -12.54 -15.81
N ASP A 8 1.65 -13.13 -15.50
CA ASP A 8 0.52 -12.45 -14.85
C ASP A 8 0.90 -11.97 -13.44
N GLY A 9 1.63 -12.81 -12.70
CA GLY A 9 2.09 -12.48 -11.34
C GLY A 9 3.09 -11.32 -11.35
N ARG A 10 4.03 -11.31 -12.31
CA ARG A 10 4.99 -10.22 -12.48
C ARG A 10 4.30 -8.91 -12.87
N THR A 11 3.31 -8.99 -13.76
CA THR A 11 2.53 -7.83 -14.21
C THR A 11 1.74 -7.22 -13.04
N LEU A 12 1.04 -8.05 -12.27
CA LEU A 12 0.31 -7.61 -11.08
C LEU A 12 1.23 -6.93 -10.06
N ARG A 13 2.43 -7.48 -9.84
CA ARG A 13 3.41 -6.91 -8.92
C ARG A 13 3.84 -5.50 -9.34
N ARG A 14 4.17 -5.30 -10.62
CA ARG A 14 4.54 -3.98 -11.16
C ARG A 14 3.39 -2.98 -11.07
N GLU A 15 2.18 -3.43 -11.35
CA GLU A 15 0.99 -2.60 -11.23
C GLU A 15 0.72 -2.20 -9.77
N THR A 16 0.90 -3.14 -8.84
CA THR A 16 0.80 -2.90 -7.39
C THR A 16 1.82 -1.86 -6.94
N GLU A 17 3.09 -2.03 -7.32
CA GLU A 17 4.16 -1.07 -7.03
C GLU A 17 3.79 0.33 -7.54
N ARG A 18 3.32 0.43 -8.79
CA ARG A 18 2.91 1.70 -9.39
C ARG A 18 1.77 2.35 -8.60
N VAL A 19 0.66 1.63 -8.38
CA VAL A 19 -0.53 2.16 -7.70
C VAL A 19 -0.19 2.64 -6.29
N VAL A 20 0.54 1.84 -5.52
CA VAL A 20 0.90 2.18 -4.14
C VAL A 20 1.82 3.40 -4.08
N ASN A 21 2.81 3.48 -4.97
CA ASN A 21 3.72 4.63 -5.03
C ASN A 21 3.04 5.91 -5.52
N GLU A 22 2.10 5.81 -6.47
CA GLU A 22 1.29 6.95 -6.90
C GLU A 22 0.43 7.48 -5.74
N ILE A 23 -0.16 6.59 -4.92
CA ILE A 23 -0.95 7.00 -3.75
C ILE A 23 -0.05 7.62 -2.66
N ALA A 24 1.09 7.00 -2.37
CA ALA A 24 2.04 7.51 -1.39
C ALA A 24 2.54 8.93 -1.74
N GLN A 25 2.60 9.25 -3.03
CA GLN A 25 3.06 10.53 -3.56
C GLN A 25 1.92 11.52 -3.88
N GLY A 26 0.67 11.14 -3.61
CA GLY A 26 -0.49 11.99 -3.91
C GLY A 26 -0.81 12.15 -5.40
N LEU A 27 -0.19 11.36 -6.28
CA LEU A 27 -0.48 11.32 -7.72
C LEU A 27 -1.76 10.53 -8.04
N ARG A 28 -2.17 9.63 -7.13
CA ARG A 28 -3.43 8.89 -7.19
C ARG A 28 -4.16 9.01 -5.87
N THR A 29 -5.48 9.23 -5.91
CA THR A 29 -6.30 9.25 -4.70
C THR A 29 -6.43 7.85 -4.08
N LEU A 30 -6.60 7.78 -2.76
CA LEU A 30 -6.83 6.51 -2.08
C LEU A 30 -8.05 5.77 -2.65
N ASP A 31 -9.14 6.49 -2.93
CA ASP A 31 -10.37 5.89 -3.46
C ASP A 31 -10.17 5.32 -4.86
N ALA A 32 -9.42 5.99 -5.75
CA ALA A 32 -9.07 5.43 -7.06
C ALA A 32 -8.22 4.15 -6.94
N GLY A 33 -7.30 4.11 -5.97
CA GLY A 33 -6.56 2.89 -5.64
C GLY A 33 -7.47 1.76 -5.13
N VAL A 34 -8.44 2.08 -4.29
CA VAL A 34 -9.42 1.13 -3.75
C VAL A 34 -10.33 0.59 -4.84
N SER A 35 -10.79 1.43 -5.77
CA SER A 35 -11.59 0.98 -6.93
C SER A 35 -10.81 -0.01 -7.79
N TRP A 36 -9.52 0.27 -8.06
CA TRP A 36 -8.64 -0.68 -8.74
C TRP A 36 -8.54 -2.01 -7.98
N PHE A 37 -8.20 -1.97 -6.69
CA PHE A 37 -8.05 -3.16 -5.86
C PHE A 37 -9.34 -3.99 -5.78
N SER A 38 -10.49 -3.32 -5.66
CA SER A 38 -11.81 -3.96 -5.52
C SER A 38 -12.24 -4.68 -6.80
N GLY A 39 -11.73 -4.27 -7.97
CA GLY A 39 -11.97 -4.94 -9.25
C GLY A 39 -11.16 -6.21 -9.45
N LEU A 40 -10.19 -6.51 -8.58
CA LEU A 40 -9.36 -7.71 -8.67
C LEU A 40 -10.11 -8.95 -8.16
N ALA A 41 -9.79 -10.11 -8.73
CA ALA A 41 -10.22 -11.39 -8.19
C ALA A 41 -9.68 -11.59 -6.74
N PRO A 42 -10.38 -12.32 -5.85
CA PRO A 42 -9.98 -12.48 -4.45
C PRO A 42 -8.54 -12.98 -4.24
N THR A 43 -8.07 -13.91 -5.08
CA THR A 43 -6.69 -14.40 -5.02
C THR A 43 -5.67 -13.31 -5.36
N ARG A 44 -5.97 -12.45 -6.33
CA ARG A 44 -5.13 -11.28 -6.67
C ARG A 44 -5.16 -10.23 -5.56
N GLN A 45 -6.30 -10.01 -4.91
CA GLN A 45 -6.37 -9.13 -3.72
C GLN A 45 -5.42 -9.61 -2.61
N GLN A 46 -5.39 -10.91 -2.33
CA GLN A 46 -4.45 -11.48 -1.35
C GLN A 46 -3.00 -11.26 -1.75
N MET A 47 -2.65 -11.49 -3.02
CA MET A 47 -1.29 -11.24 -3.54
C MET A 47 -0.89 -9.77 -3.39
N VAL A 48 -1.79 -8.84 -3.71
CA VAL A 48 -1.57 -7.41 -3.52
C VAL A 48 -1.35 -7.09 -2.04
N LEU A 49 -2.21 -7.57 -1.13
CA LEU A 49 -2.06 -7.34 0.31
C LEU A 49 -0.72 -7.86 0.84
N GLN A 50 -0.27 -9.02 0.36
CA GLN A 50 1.04 -9.58 0.72
C GLN A 50 2.19 -8.68 0.26
N GLU A 51 2.13 -8.17 -0.96
CA GLU A 51 3.15 -7.29 -1.53
C GLU A 51 3.18 -5.92 -0.81
N VAL A 52 2.01 -5.29 -0.58
CA VAL A 52 1.93 -3.99 0.13
C VAL A 52 2.38 -4.12 1.58
N ALA A 53 2.08 -5.24 2.26
CA ALA A 53 2.62 -5.52 3.58
C ALA A 53 4.17 -5.61 3.56
N GLY A 54 4.74 -6.18 2.50
CA GLY A 54 6.18 -6.17 2.23
C GLY A 54 6.75 -4.76 2.15
N TYR A 55 6.11 -3.87 1.40
CA TYR A 55 6.53 -2.46 1.29
C TYR A 55 6.47 -1.74 2.65
N ALA A 56 5.42 -1.96 3.43
CA ALA A 56 5.29 -1.40 4.76
C ALA A 56 6.40 -1.88 5.71
N MET A 57 6.78 -3.16 5.66
CA MET A 57 7.92 -3.69 6.42
C MET A 57 9.24 -3.04 6.01
N GLN A 58 9.50 -2.90 4.70
CA GLN A 58 10.71 -2.26 4.16
C GLN A 58 10.78 -0.75 4.46
N ALA A 59 9.63 -0.10 4.61
CA ALA A 59 9.53 1.30 5.05
C ALA A 59 9.72 1.47 6.57
N HIS A 60 9.89 0.36 7.32
CA HIS A 60 10.01 0.34 8.77
C HIS A 60 8.85 1.09 9.46
N VAL A 61 7.62 0.73 9.09
CA VAL A 61 6.40 1.26 9.71
C VAL A 61 6.48 1.08 11.24
N THR A 62 6.21 2.18 11.95
CA THR A 62 6.08 2.20 13.41
C THR A 62 4.62 2.26 13.83
N ALA A 63 4.32 1.99 15.10
CA ALA A 63 2.97 2.17 15.64
C ALA A 63 2.45 3.61 15.50
N ALA A 64 3.34 4.61 15.50
CA ALA A 64 2.98 6.01 15.25
C ALA A 64 2.55 6.24 13.79
N ASP A 65 3.30 5.68 12.83
CA ASP A 65 2.92 5.70 11.41
C ASP A 65 1.58 4.96 11.21
N GLY A 66 1.39 3.84 11.92
CA GLY A 66 0.15 3.07 11.98
C GLY A 66 -1.05 3.95 12.36
N ARG A 67 -0.97 4.65 13.50
CA ARG A 67 -2.04 5.55 13.97
C ARG A 67 -2.33 6.69 12.99
N ALA A 68 -1.27 7.33 12.48
CA ALA A 68 -1.41 8.44 11.52
C ALA A 68 -2.02 7.98 10.19
N GLY A 69 -1.62 6.81 9.67
CA GLY A 69 -2.19 6.24 8.46
C GLY A 69 -3.64 5.77 8.64
N VAL A 70 -3.99 5.17 9.78
CA VAL A 70 -5.37 4.80 10.10
C VAL A 70 -6.28 6.03 10.09
N ALA A 71 -5.86 7.14 10.68
CA ALA A 71 -6.62 8.40 10.67
C ALA A 71 -6.91 8.93 9.25
N ARG A 72 -6.04 8.63 8.28
CA ARG A 72 -6.17 9.05 6.87
C ARG A 72 -6.90 8.03 5.99
N SER A 73 -7.08 6.81 6.49
CA SER A 73 -7.59 5.68 5.69
C SER A 73 -9.11 5.69 5.48
N GLY A 74 -9.86 6.44 6.29
CA GLY A 74 -11.33 6.35 6.36
C GLY A 74 -11.85 5.04 6.96
N VAL A 75 -10.99 4.20 7.52
CA VAL A 75 -11.35 2.95 8.21
C VAL A 75 -11.45 3.22 9.71
N LYS A 76 -12.45 2.63 10.37
CA LYS A 76 -12.61 2.74 11.83
C LYS A 76 -11.34 2.24 12.54
N PRO A 77 -10.87 2.93 13.61
CA PRO A 77 -9.70 2.49 14.38
C PRO A 77 -9.86 1.11 15.02
N THR A 78 -11.10 0.66 15.25
CA THR A 78 -11.42 -0.64 15.82
C THR A 78 -11.53 -1.77 14.81
N ALA A 79 -11.44 -1.49 13.50
CA ALA A 79 -11.39 -2.54 12.50
C ALA A 79 -10.10 -3.36 12.64
N ASN A 80 -10.19 -4.68 12.41
CA ASN A 80 -9.05 -5.60 12.50
C ASN A 80 -7.76 -5.08 11.85
N PRO A 81 -7.73 -4.62 10.58
CA PRO A 81 -6.50 -4.12 9.98
C PRO A 81 -5.93 -2.88 10.67
N SER A 82 -6.79 -1.99 11.18
CA SER A 82 -6.38 -0.79 11.90
C SER A 82 -5.73 -1.14 13.24
N VAL A 83 -6.31 -2.08 13.98
CA VAL A 83 -5.74 -2.57 15.24
C VAL A 83 -4.38 -3.24 14.99
N MET A 84 -4.29 -4.11 13.99
CA MET A 84 -3.06 -4.86 13.66
C MET A 84 -1.87 -3.95 13.37
N ILE A 85 -2.05 -2.91 12.55
CA ILE A 85 -0.94 -2.01 12.16
C ILE A 85 -0.55 -1.03 13.27
N CYS A 86 -1.44 -0.78 14.23
CA CYS A 86 -1.18 0.11 15.38
C CYS A 86 -0.52 -0.60 16.57
N MET A 87 -0.37 -1.93 16.52
CA MET A 87 0.36 -2.69 17.54
C MET A 87 1.85 -2.35 17.54
N ASP A 88 2.53 -2.70 18.62
CA ASP A 88 3.99 -2.57 18.76
C ASP A 88 4.61 -3.92 19.14
N PRO A 89 5.28 -4.63 18.20
CA PRO A 89 5.49 -4.24 16.80
C PRO A 89 4.21 -4.39 15.93
N PRO A 90 4.10 -3.66 14.81
CA PRO A 90 2.99 -3.81 13.86
C PRO A 90 2.89 -5.23 13.31
N ARG A 91 1.67 -5.71 13.06
CA ARG A 91 1.42 -7.04 12.48
C ARG A 91 1.05 -6.96 11.00
N TYR A 92 1.59 -7.86 10.19
CA TYR A 92 1.54 -7.80 8.71
C TYR A 92 0.71 -8.90 8.04
N GLY A 93 -0.01 -9.73 8.80
CA GLY A 93 -0.81 -10.86 8.29
C GLY A 93 -2.11 -10.48 7.56
N PHE A 94 -2.13 -9.40 6.78
CA PHE A 94 -3.34 -8.85 6.15
C PHE A 94 -3.94 -9.76 5.08
N ALA A 95 -3.11 -10.45 4.30
CA ALA A 95 -3.58 -11.39 3.27
C ALA A 95 -4.35 -12.60 3.85
N GLY A 96 -4.12 -12.92 5.13
CA GLY A 96 -4.81 -13.98 5.86
C GLY A 96 -6.14 -13.56 6.51
N LEU A 97 -6.52 -12.29 6.42
CA LEU A 97 -7.82 -11.83 6.91
C LEU A 97 -8.97 -12.39 6.04
N PRO A 98 -10.20 -12.49 6.58
CA PRO A 98 -11.39 -12.79 5.79
C PRO A 98 -11.53 -11.83 4.61
N SER A 99 -12.03 -12.30 3.46
CA SER A 99 -12.16 -11.49 2.23
C SER A 99 -12.95 -10.19 2.43
N ALA A 100 -13.96 -10.20 3.31
CA ALA A 100 -14.73 -9.01 3.68
C ALA A 100 -13.90 -7.88 4.31
N GLU A 101 -12.70 -8.20 4.83
CA GLU A 101 -11.77 -7.22 5.42
C GLU A 101 -10.71 -6.73 4.42
N HIS A 102 -10.57 -7.34 3.24
CA HIS A 102 -9.47 -7.04 2.30
C HIS A 102 -9.45 -5.60 1.83
N VAL A 103 -10.61 -5.02 1.51
CA VAL A 103 -10.72 -3.60 1.12
C VAL A 103 -10.27 -2.68 2.27
N LYS A 104 -10.67 -2.97 3.51
CA LYS A 104 -10.25 -2.19 4.69
C LYS A 104 -8.74 -2.35 4.92
N ALA A 105 -8.23 -3.56 4.78
CA ALA A 105 -6.81 -3.87 4.90
C ALA A 105 -5.97 -3.09 3.89
N PHE A 106 -6.40 -3.05 2.62
CA PHE A 106 -5.73 -2.27 1.57
C PHE A 106 -5.73 -0.78 1.90
N ARG A 107 -6.89 -0.21 2.29
CA ARG A 107 -6.99 1.20 2.70
C ARG A 107 -6.02 1.56 3.81
N VAL A 108 -5.97 0.74 4.86
CA VAL A 108 -5.10 0.95 6.02
C VAL A 108 -3.63 0.82 5.61
N LEU A 109 -3.25 -0.29 4.97
CA LEU A 109 -1.86 -0.56 4.58
C LEU A 109 -1.28 0.54 3.69
N VAL A 110 -2.00 0.95 2.64
CA VAL A 110 -1.51 1.98 1.73
C VAL A 110 -1.40 3.34 2.42
N SER A 111 -2.36 3.68 3.28
CA SER A 111 -2.33 4.95 4.02
C SER A 111 -1.17 5.00 5.02
N VAL A 112 -0.88 3.89 5.70
CA VAL A 112 0.24 3.77 6.64
C VAL A 112 1.57 3.75 5.90
N PHE A 113 1.65 3.02 4.79
CA PHE A 113 2.82 3.05 3.91
C PHE A 113 3.13 4.47 3.45
N ALA A 114 2.13 5.23 2.98
CA ALA A 114 2.31 6.62 2.56
C ALA A 114 2.92 7.51 3.64
N VAL A 115 2.48 7.36 4.90
CA VAL A 115 3.05 8.09 6.05
C VAL A 115 4.51 7.67 6.29
N ALA A 116 4.77 6.37 6.39
CA ALA A 116 6.12 5.88 6.66
C ALA A 116 7.11 6.20 5.54
N ASP A 117 6.66 6.14 4.29
CA ASP A 117 7.43 6.49 3.10
C ASP A 117 7.73 7.99 3.06
N THR A 118 6.76 8.86 3.32
CA THR A 118 6.99 10.31 3.44
C THR A 118 8.04 10.61 4.51
N ARG A 119 7.88 10.05 5.71
CA ARG A 119 8.84 10.17 6.82
C ARG A 119 10.24 9.70 6.43
N ARG A 120 10.34 8.57 5.72
CA ARG A 120 11.62 8.04 5.22
C ARG A 120 12.25 9.00 4.22
N ARG A 121 11.47 9.54 3.28
CA ARG A 121 11.96 10.47 2.25
C ARG A 121 12.50 11.76 2.86
N GLU A 122 11.76 12.34 3.80
CA GLU A 122 12.14 13.59 4.49
C GLU A 122 13.43 13.44 5.32
N ARG A 123 13.63 12.26 5.93
CA ARG A 123 14.79 12.01 6.80
C ARG A 123 16.04 11.57 6.04
N TYR A 124 15.88 10.68 5.06
CA TYR A 124 17.02 9.97 4.45
C TYR A 124 17.24 10.31 2.98
N CYS A 125 16.24 10.82 2.28
CA CYS A 125 16.30 10.96 0.82
C CYS A 125 16.48 12.40 0.31
N LYS A 126 16.54 13.42 1.18
CA LYS A 126 16.69 14.88 0.92
C LYS A 126 17.31 15.28 -0.45
N GLY A 127 16.60 15.05 -1.55
CA GLY A 127 17.06 15.32 -2.93
C GLY A 127 18.14 14.39 -3.51
N ALA A 128 18.65 13.39 -2.80
CA ALA A 128 19.78 12.56 -3.25
C ALA A 128 19.38 11.16 -3.76
N CYS A 129 18.08 10.87 -3.84
CA CYS A 129 17.61 9.52 -4.11
C CYS A 129 17.33 9.28 -5.61
N GLY A 130 18.13 8.40 -6.23
CA GLY A 130 17.98 8.00 -7.63
C GLY A 130 17.01 6.83 -7.88
N HIS A 131 16.22 6.41 -6.90
CA HIS A 131 15.28 5.29 -7.11
C HIS A 131 14.13 5.68 -8.03
N ALA A 132 13.76 4.79 -8.94
CA ALA A 132 12.71 5.02 -9.93
C ALA A 132 11.35 5.34 -9.28
N TRP A 133 11.01 4.69 -8.16
CA TRP A 133 9.74 4.95 -7.45
C TRP A 133 9.71 6.28 -6.68
N HIS A 134 10.83 6.98 -6.52
CA HIS A 134 10.87 8.36 -6.01
C HIS A 134 10.85 9.41 -7.12
N ASN A 135 11.05 8.99 -8.37
CA ASN A 135 11.11 9.87 -9.54
C ASN A 135 10.02 9.44 -10.54
N LEU A 136 8.78 9.30 -10.06
CA LEU A 136 7.66 9.03 -10.93
C LEU A 136 7.50 10.23 -11.88
N PRO A 137 7.36 10.00 -13.20
CA PRO A 137 7.13 11.09 -14.13
C PRO A 137 5.82 11.79 -13.73
N ALA A 138 5.87 13.12 -13.59
CA ALA A 138 4.64 13.91 -13.57
C ALA A 138 3.86 13.56 -14.84
N ALA A 139 2.54 13.38 -14.72
CA ALA A 139 1.71 13.11 -15.88
C ALA A 139 2.02 14.16 -16.94
N THR A 140 2.59 13.74 -18.06
CA THR A 140 2.87 14.61 -19.19
C THR A 140 1.50 15.09 -19.68
N GLU A 141 1.16 16.36 -19.45
CA GLU A 141 0.12 17.02 -20.23
C GLU A 141 0.55 16.90 -21.69
N GLN A 142 -0.18 16.09 -22.46
CA GLN A 142 -0.02 16.06 -23.90
C GLN A 142 -0.65 17.34 -24.48
N PRO A 143 0.04 18.04 -25.40
CA PRO A 143 -0.49 19.24 -26.06
C PRO A 143 -1.70 18.94 -26.95
#